data_AF-A0A0D0BS61-F1
#
_entry.id   AF-A0A0D0BS61-F1
#
_cell.length_a   1.000
_cell.length_b   1.000
_cell.length_c   1.000
_cell.angle_alpha   90.00
_cell.angle_beta   90.00
_cell.angle_gamma   90.00
#
_symmetry.space_group_name_H-M   'P 1'
#
loop_
_entity.id
_entity.type
_entity.pdbx_description
1 polymer ?
#
loop_
_entity_poly.entity_id
_entity_poly.type
_entity_poly.pdbx_seq_one_letter_code
_entity_poly.pdbx_strand_id
1 'polypeptide(L)'
;MGDKPQAVIVMIKQPGEILDDNAEYKAASKQEKEEMKKQAINLMCEEAWEDIKLGMYHFDNQAGNTVVVVKGKKVESAKIVDYGGDYVFHVREGVKKEVVIAFCQKEAAQFWDEFREP
;
A
#
# COMPACT_ATOMS: atom_id res chain seq x y z
N MET A 1 -25.58 23.32 -19.38
CA MET A 1 -25.43 22.68 -18.05
C MET A 1 -24.11 23.21 -17.52
N GLY A 2 -24.13 24.02 -16.48
CA GLY A 2 -22.90 24.60 -15.93
C GLY A 2 -22.11 23.51 -15.21
N ASP A 3 -20.80 23.44 -15.46
CA ASP A 3 -19.92 22.51 -14.80
C ASP A 3 -20.03 22.69 -13.29
N LYS A 4 -20.44 21.63 -12.58
CA LYS A 4 -20.41 21.63 -11.12
C LYS A 4 -18.94 21.75 -10.70
N PRO A 5 -18.59 22.64 -9.75
CA PRO A 5 -17.23 22.71 -9.26
C PRO A 5 -16.80 21.35 -8.72
N GLN A 6 -15.70 20.82 -9.25
CA GLN A 6 -15.10 19.58 -8.76
C GLN A 6 -14.21 19.90 -7.55
N ALA A 7 -14.36 19.14 -6.47
CA ALA A 7 -13.45 19.22 -5.35
C ALA A 7 -12.08 18.67 -5.77
N VAL A 8 -11.02 19.41 -5.46
CA VAL A 8 -9.63 19.00 -5.74
C VAL A 8 -8.86 19.00 -4.42
N ILE A 9 -8.22 17.87 -4.12
CA ILE A 9 -7.31 17.74 -2.98
C ILE A 9 -5.89 17.85 -3.52
N VAL A 10 -5.14 18.87 -3.07
CA VAL A 10 -3.72 19.04 -3.44
C VAL A 10 -2.86 18.34 -2.39
N MET A 11 -2.09 17.34 -2.81
CA MET A 11 -1.29 16.49 -1.92
C MET A 11 0.20 16.55 -2.27
N ILE A 12 1.05 16.22 -1.28
CA ILE A 12 2.48 16.01 -1.51
C ILE A 12 2.65 14.70 -2.30
N LYS A 13 3.37 14.75 -3.41
CA LYS A 13 3.68 13.54 -4.20
C LYS A 13 4.63 12.64 -3.41
N GLN A 14 4.19 11.42 -3.10
CA GLN A 14 5.07 10.41 -2.52
C GLN A 14 6.12 9.96 -3.55
N PRO A 15 7.38 9.72 -3.12
CA PRO A 15 8.40 9.19 -4.00
C PRO A 15 8.11 7.72 -4.33
N GLY A 16 8.48 7.29 -5.53
CA GLY A 16 8.26 5.93 -6.02
C GLY A 16 7.10 5.82 -7.00
N GLU A 17 6.64 4.58 -7.20
CA GLU A 17 5.57 4.21 -8.12
C GLU A 17 4.88 2.92 -7.64
N ILE A 18 3.77 2.54 -8.28
CA ILE A 18 3.13 1.24 -8.02
C ILE A 18 4.11 0.13 -8.42
N LEU A 19 4.23 -0.93 -7.60
CA LEU A 19 5.21 -2.00 -7.82
C LEU A 19 5.09 -2.63 -9.22
N ASP A 20 3.86 -2.89 -9.66
CA ASP A 20 3.59 -3.48 -10.97
C ASP A 20 3.93 -2.55 -12.14
N ASP A 21 4.06 -1.24 -11.90
CA ASP A 21 4.50 -0.27 -12.90
C ASP A 21 6.03 -0.15 -13.00
N ASN A 22 6.74 -0.51 -11.93
CA ASN A 22 8.18 -0.36 -11.81
C ASN A 22 8.97 -1.20 -12.84
N ALA A 23 9.92 -0.56 -13.50
CA ALA A 23 10.71 -1.16 -14.57
C ALA A 23 11.58 -2.34 -14.09
N GLU A 24 12.20 -2.24 -12.90
CA GLU A 24 13.03 -3.33 -12.35
C GLU A 24 12.17 -4.54 -12.01
N TYR A 25 11.00 -4.30 -11.43
CA TYR A 25 10.03 -5.36 -11.16
C TYR A 25 9.55 -6.02 -12.46
N LYS A 26 9.15 -5.25 -13.48
CA LYS A 26 8.73 -5.79 -14.79
C LYS A 26 9.81 -6.69 -15.42
N ALA A 27 11.07 -6.28 -15.34
CA ALA A 27 12.22 -7.01 -15.87
C ALA A 27 12.71 -8.17 -14.99
N ALA A 28 12.22 -8.29 -13.75
CA ALA A 28 12.61 -9.34 -12.82
C ALA A 28 12.03 -10.72 -13.21
N SER A 29 12.75 -11.77 -12.83
CA SER A 29 12.26 -13.15 -12.95
C SER A 29 11.04 -13.39 -12.06
N LYS A 30 10.31 -14.49 -12.28
CA LYS A 30 9.14 -14.84 -11.46
C LYS A 30 9.49 -14.91 -9.96
N GLN A 31 10.62 -15.53 -9.61
CA GLN A 31 11.04 -15.66 -8.22
C GLN A 31 11.40 -14.30 -7.60
N GLU A 32 12.10 -13.45 -8.34
CA GLU A 32 12.43 -12.09 -7.90
C GLU A 32 11.17 -11.23 -7.72
N LYS A 33 10.18 -11.34 -8.63
CA LYS A 33 8.89 -10.66 -8.49
C LYS A 33 8.16 -11.07 -7.21
N GLU A 34 8.07 -12.36 -6.94
CA GLU A 34 7.44 -12.86 -5.70
C GLU A 34 8.17 -12.37 -4.45
N GLU A 35 9.49 -12.27 -4.49
CA GLU A 35 10.29 -11.73 -3.39
C GLU A 35 10.05 -10.22 -3.20
N MET A 36 10.04 -9.45 -4.29
CA MET A 36 9.76 -8.01 -4.25
C MET A 36 8.33 -7.73 -3.74
N LYS A 37 7.33 -8.52 -4.14
CA LYS A 37 5.96 -8.43 -3.60
C LYS A 37 5.94 -8.62 -2.09
N LYS A 38 6.60 -9.68 -1.58
CA LYS A 38 6.68 -9.93 -0.14
C LYS A 38 7.34 -8.76 0.60
N GLN A 39 8.41 -8.20 0.04
CA GLN A 39 9.07 -7.03 0.62
C GLN A 39 8.14 -5.81 0.64
N ALA A 40 7.41 -5.54 -0.45
CA ALA A 40 6.44 -4.46 -0.52
C ALA A 40 5.32 -4.62 0.51
N ILE A 41 4.71 -5.81 0.60
CA ILE A 41 3.65 -6.13 1.57
C ILE A 41 4.18 -5.92 3.00
N ASN A 42 5.36 -6.43 3.30
CA ASN A 42 5.94 -6.28 4.64
C ASN A 42 6.16 -4.81 5.01
N LEU A 43 6.75 -4.01 4.11
CA LEU A 43 7.01 -2.59 4.35
C LEU A 43 5.72 -1.77 4.44
N MET A 44 4.73 -2.09 3.63
CA MET A 44 3.41 -1.46 3.68
C MET A 44 2.71 -1.77 5.00
N CYS A 45 2.73 -3.01 5.48
CA CYS A 45 2.13 -3.37 6.76
C CYS A 45 2.89 -2.79 7.97
N GLU A 46 4.20 -2.56 7.85
CA GLU A 46 4.97 -1.78 8.82
C GLU A 46 4.53 -0.31 8.85
N GLU A 47 4.14 0.26 7.71
CA GLU A 47 3.57 1.61 7.66
C GLU A 47 2.13 1.66 8.16
N ALA A 48 1.30 0.65 7.88
CA ALA A 48 -0.04 0.57 8.43
C ALA A 48 -0.03 0.61 9.98
N TRP A 49 1.05 0.11 10.61
CA TRP A 49 1.28 0.28 12.04
C TRP A 49 1.55 1.73 12.45
N GLU A 50 2.24 2.52 11.62
CA GLU A 50 2.46 3.94 11.88
C GLU A 50 1.15 4.72 11.85
N ASP A 51 0.20 4.35 10.99
CA ASP A 51 -1.15 4.94 10.96
C ASP A 51 -1.95 4.70 12.24
N ILE A 52 -1.71 3.57 12.93
CA ILE A 52 -2.34 3.29 14.23
C ILE A 52 -2.01 4.37 15.25
N LYS A 53 -0.81 4.97 15.19
CA LYS A 53 -0.41 6.07 16.07
C LYS A 53 -1.26 7.33 15.87
N LEU A 54 -1.91 7.45 14.71
CA LEU A 54 -2.86 8.50 14.36
C LEU A 54 -4.30 8.11 14.74
N GLY A 55 -4.51 6.94 15.35
CA GLY A 55 -5.82 6.44 15.77
C GLY A 55 -6.66 5.87 14.62
N MET A 56 -6.03 5.52 13.50
CA MET A 56 -6.71 5.00 12.32
C MET A 56 -6.04 3.76 11.73
N TYR A 57 -6.80 2.97 10.99
CA TYR A 57 -6.30 1.88 10.14
C TYR A 57 -6.90 2.05 8.76
N HIS A 58 -6.05 2.09 7.74
CA HIS A 58 -6.42 2.05 6.34
C HIS A 58 -6.60 0.59 5.94
N PHE A 59 -7.80 0.19 5.51
CA PHE A 59 -8.17 -1.20 5.20
C PHE A 59 -8.03 -1.55 3.72
N ASP A 60 -7.66 -0.58 2.89
CA ASP A 60 -7.46 -0.77 1.45
C ASP A 60 -5.96 -0.81 1.10
N ASN A 61 -5.20 -1.57 1.89
CA ASN A 61 -3.74 -1.73 1.77
C ASN A 61 -3.38 -2.75 0.67
N GLN A 62 -3.65 -2.37 -0.58
CA GLN A 62 -3.41 -3.19 -1.77
C GLN A 62 -2.36 -2.57 -2.70
N ALA A 63 -1.96 -3.31 -3.74
CA ALA A 63 -0.90 -2.91 -4.66
C ALA A 63 -1.16 -1.55 -5.33
N GLY A 64 -2.40 -1.24 -5.72
CA GLY A 64 -2.77 0.03 -6.34
C GLY A 64 -2.67 1.25 -5.40
N ASN A 65 -2.83 1.02 -4.09
CA ASN A 65 -2.77 2.04 -3.05
C ASN A 65 -1.45 2.02 -2.28
N THR A 66 -0.42 1.42 -2.88
CA THR A 66 0.92 1.31 -2.31
C THR A 66 1.96 1.79 -3.30
N VAL A 67 2.63 2.89 -2.96
CA VAL A 67 3.75 3.44 -3.72
C VAL A 67 5.06 2.89 -3.15
N VAL A 68 5.90 2.31 -3.98
CA VAL A 68 7.17 1.70 -3.57
C VAL A 68 8.37 2.39 -4.19
N VAL A 69 9.49 2.38 -3.46
CA VAL A 69 10.81 2.73 -4.01
C VAL A 69 11.58 1.43 -4.21
N VAL A 70 11.96 1.15 -5.45
CA VAL A 70 12.77 -0.01 -5.82
C VAL A 70 14.16 0.45 -6.21
N LYS A 71 15.19 -0.24 -5.70
CA LYS A 71 16.57 -0.13 -6.19
C LYS A 71 17.24 -1.49 -6.21
N GLY A 72 17.80 -1.87 -7.35
CA GLY A 72 18.56 -3.12 -7.48
C GLY A 72 17.71 -4.36 -7.16
N LYS A 73 16.46 -4.38 -7.66
CA LYS A 73 15.43 -5.41 -7.42
C LYS A 73 15.07 -5.63 -5.94
N LYS A 74 15.32 -4.63 -5.09
CA LYS A 74 14.93 -4.63 -3.69
C LYS A 74 13.96 -3.50 -3.44
N VAL A 75 12.89 -3.76 -2.70
CA VAL A 75 11.98 -2.71 -2.23
C VAL A 75 12.60 -2.05 -1.01
N GLU A 76 12.92 -0.75 -1.11
CA GLU A 76 13.54 0.03 -0.03
C GLU A 76 12.51 0.67 0.90
N SER A 77 11.34 1.04 0.37
CA SER A 77 10.23 1.60 1.14
C SER A 77 8.90 1.34 0.44
N ALA A 78 7.83 1.30 1.24
CA ALA A 78 6.45 1.34 0.77
C ALA A 78 5.73 2.51 1.47
N LYS A 79 4.81 3.15 0.74
CA LYS A 79 3.98 4.29 1.13
C LYS A 79 2.52 4.03 0.79
N ILE A 80 1.67 3.88 1.79
CA ILE A 80 0.21 3.81 1.66
C ILE A 80 -0.29 5.17 1.18
N VAL A 81 -1.18 5.15 0.19
CA VAL A 81 -1.86 6.31 -0.36
C VAL A 81 -3.37 6.04 -0.46
N ASP A 82 -4.13 7.03 -0.91
CA ASP A 82 -5.58 6.93 -1.12
C ASP A 82 -6.41 6.65 0.14
N TYR A 83 -6.25 7.49 1.17
CA TYR A 83 -7.03 7.47 2.41
C TYR A 83 -8.49 7.94 2.24
N GLY A 84 -9.06 7.80 1.04
CA GLY A 84 -10.44 8.16 0.74
C GLY A 84 -11.43 7.06 1.11
N GLY A 85 -12.70 7.44 1.30
CA GLY A 85 -13.82 6.50 1.35
C GLY A 85 -14.04 5.80 2.70
N ASP A 86 -14.81 4.71 2.64
CA ASP A 86 -15.32 3.97 3.82
C ASP A 86 -14.33 2.93 4.38
N TYR A 87 -13.07 2.97 3.92
CA TYR A 87 -12.03 2.00 4.26
C TYR A 87 -11.06 2.48 5.35
N VAL A 88 -11.31 3.65 5.96
CA VAL A 88 -10.52 4.16 7.08
C VAL A 88 -11.30 3.96 8.38
N PHE A 89 -10.74 3.16 9.28
CA PHE A 89 -11.37 2.79 10.54
C PHE A 89 -10.69 3.46 11.72
N HIS A 90 -11.48 3.89 12.71
CA HIS A 90 -10.94 4.30 14.00
C HIS A 90 -10.43 3.09 14.78
N VAL A 91 -9.22 3.22 15.33
CA VAL A 91 -8.58 2.16 16.09
C VAL A 91 -8.56 2.53 17.57
N ARG A 92 -8.87 1.55 18.42
CA ARG A 92 -8.78 1.72 19.88
C ARG A 92 -7.33 1.70 20.33
N GLU A 93 -7.05 2.41 21.42
CA GLU A 93 -5.75 2.31 22.08
C GLU A 93 -5.43 0.87 22.52
N GLY A 94 -4.14 0.55 22.59
CA GLY A 94 -3.65 -0.75 23.07
C GLY A 94 -3.60 -1.86 22.02
N VAL A 95 -3.89 -1.56 20.75
CA VAL A 95 -3.66 -2.49 19.63
C VAL A 95 -2.16 -2.76 19.50
N LYS A 96 -1.82 -4.05 19.35
CA LYS A 96 -0.43 -4.52 19.28
C LYS A 96 0.06 -4.54 17.84
N LYS A 97 1.31 -4.13 17.63
CA LYS A 97 1.96 -4.11 16.32
C LYS A 97 1.87 -5.44 15.59
N GLU A 98 2.11 -6.55 16.29
CA GLU A 98 2.12 -7.88 15.69
C GLU A 98 0.72 -8.28 15.18
N VAL A 99 -0.35 -7.82 15.84
CA VAL A 99 -1.72 -8.06 15.40
C VAL A 99 -2.03 -7.26 14.14
N VAL A 100 -1.59 -6.00 14.07
CA VAL A 100 -1.81 -5.13 12.91
C VAL A 100 -1.06 -5.65 11.69
N ILE A 101 0.22 -5.98 11.85
CA ILE A 101 1.03 -6.53 10.76
C ILE A 101 0.45 -7.87 10.28
N ALA A 102 0.13 -8.79 11.19
CA ALA A 102 -0.44 -10.08 10.80
C ALA A 102 -1.81 -9.94 10.11
N PHE A 103 -2.64 -9.00 10.57
CA PHE A 103 -3.91 -8.68 9.94
C PHE A 103 -3.70 -8.11 8.54
N CYS A 104 -2.92 -7.05 8.41
CA CYS A 104 -2.58 -6.42 7.14
C CYS A 104 -1.98 -7.41 6.13
N GLN A 105 -1.04 -8.26 6.54
CA GLN A 105 -0.43 -9.26 5.65
C GLN A 105 -1.46 -10.29 5.14
N LYS A 106 -2.39 -10.70 6.00
CA LYS A 106 -3.47 -11.62 5.63
C LYS A 106 -4.38 -10.98 4.58
N GLU A 107 -4.72 -9.72 4.74
CA GLU A 107 -5.56 -8.97 3.79
C GLU A 107 -4.83 -8.74 2.47
N ALA A 108 -3.59 -8.24 2.53
CA ALA A 108 -2.76 -8.01 1.36
C ALA A 108 -2.62 -9.29 0.54
N ALA A 109 -2.38 -10.44 1.17
CA ALA A 109 -2.28 -11.72 0.47
C ALA A 109 -3.56 -12.13 -0.30
N GLN A 110 -4.73 -11.61 0.07
CA GLN A 110 -5.98 -11.84 -0.66
C GLN A 110 -6.06 -10.93 -1.88
N PHE A 111 -5.78 -9.64 -1.72
CA PHE A 111 -6.03 -8.64 -2.77
C PHE A 111 -4.86 -8.41 -3.74
N TRP A 112 -3.62 -8.76 -3.35
CA TRP A 112 -2.43 -8.42 -4.14
C TRP A 112 -2.35 -9.11 -5.51
N ASP A 113 -3.06 -10.23 -5.68
CA ASP A 113 -3.14 -10.96 -6.95
C ASP A 113 -4.52 -10.84 -7.62
N GLU A 114 -5.55 -10.33 -6.93
CA GLU A 114 -6.93 -10.24 -7.44
C GLU A 114 -7.14 -9.13 -8.47
N PHE A 115 -6.28 -8.10 -8.49
CA PHE A 115 -6.30 -7.05 -9.54
C PHE A 115 -5.47 -7.40 -10.78
N ARG A 116 -5.12 -8.68 -10.95
CA ARG A 116 -4.55 -9.24 -12.20
C ARG A 116 -5.65 -9.75 -13.14
N GLU A 117 -6.51 -8.89 -13.64
CA GLU A 117 -7.25 -9.18 -14.89
C GLU A 117 -7.32 -7.91 -15.78
N PRO A 118 -7.31 -8.10 -17.12
CA PRO A 118 -6.63 -7.23 -18.11
C PRO A 118 -7.24 -5.86 -18.38
#